data_AF-A0A960ZF07-F1
#
_entry.id   AF-A0A960ZF07-F1
#
_cell.length_a   1.000
_cell.length_b   1.000
_cell.length_c   1.000
_cell.angle_alpha   90.00
_cell.angle_beta   90.00
_cell.angle_gamma   90.00
#
_symmetry.space_group_name_H-M   'P 1'
#
loop_
_entity.id
_entity.type
_entity.pdbx_description
1 polymer ?
#
loop_
_entity_poly.entity_id
_entity_poly.type
_entity_poly.pdbx_seq_one_letter_code
_entity_poly.pdbx_strand_id
1 'polypeptide(L)'
;MSKDQQINWVGQKVKAFLATPLAPLGTKEANVFTIEAEVVAQAGAGLQLNIHALYDQHHNQVSLDTKKIFLPFSKVDYISLP
;
A
#
# COMPACT_ATOMS: atom_id res chain seq x y z
N MET A 1 -27.04 9.60 -10.13
CA MET A 1 -25.79 8.96 -9.68
C MET A 1 -24.83 10.08 -9.33
N SER A 2 -24.48 10.24 -8.05
CA SER A 2 -23.54 11.26 -7.62
C SER A 2 -22.19 10.99 -8.28
N LYS A 3 -21.55 12.05 -8.77
CA LYS A 3 -20.15 12.01 -9.22
C LYS A 3 -19.31 11.71 -7.98
N ASP A 4 -19.01 10.44 -7.76
CA ASP A 4 -18.05 10.02 -6.76
C ASP A 4 -16.76 10.81 -7.00
N GLN A 5 -16.30 11.50 -5.96
CA GLN A 5 -15.03 12.20 -5.98
C GLN A 5 -13.94 11.17 -6.29
N GLN A 6 -13.44 11.16 -7.52
CA GLN A 6 -12.15 10.55 -7.81
C GLN A 6 -11.11 11.35 -7.02
N ILE A 7 -10.72 10.81 -5.87
CA ILE A 7 -9.61 11.34 -5.08
C ILE A 7 -8.40 11.37 -6.01
N ASN A 8 -7.85 12.56 -6.28
CA ASN A 8 -6.60 12.70 -7.00
C ASN A 8 -5.47 12.41 -6.02
N TRP A 9 -4.91 11.21 -6.12
CA TRP A 9 -3.86 10.74 -5.21
C TRP A 9 -2.47 11.26 -5.59
N VAL A 10 -2.28 11.79 -6.80
CA VAL A 10 -0.94 12.17 -7.29
C VAL A 10 -0.31 13.27 -6.43
N GLY A 11 0.94 13.06 -6.03
CA GLY A 11 1.69 13.93 -5.11
C GLY A 11 1.37 13.72 -3.63
N GLN A 12 0.43 12.84 -3.29
CA GLN A 12 0.10 12.54 -1.90
C GLN A 12 1.10 11.55 -1.30
N LYS A 13 1.48 11.80 -0.04
CA LYS A 13 2.09 10.78 0.80
C LYS A 13 0.99 9.84 1.27
N VAL A 14 1.24 8.54 1.17
CA VAL A 14 0.28 7.50 1.53
C VAL A 14 0.94 6.43 2.38
N LYS A 15 0.13 5.82 3.24
CA LYS A 15 0.45 4.58 3.94
C LYS A 15 -0.51 3.50 3.46
N ALA A 16 0.00 2.50 2.77
CA ALA A 16 -0.79 1.41 2.21
C ALA A 16 -0.54 0.11 2.98
N PHE A 17 -1.63 -0.54 3.38
CA PHE A 17 -1.63 -1.83 4.05
C PHE A 17 -1.93 -2.92 3.03
N LEU A 18 -1.02 -3.88 2.89
CA LEU A 18 -1.13 -4.90 1.86
C LEU A 18 -2.09 -6.01 2.28
N ALA A 19 -2.89 -6.44 1.32
CA ALA A 19 -3.85 -7.51 1.48
C ALA A 19 -3.15 -8.80 1.91
N THR A 20 -3.54 -9.29 3.08
CA THR A 20 -2.97 -10.51 3.65
C THR A 20 -3.72 -11.72 3.09
N PRO A 21 -3.06 -12.69 2.41
CA PRO A 21 -3.73 -13.94 2.07
C PRO A 21 -4.14 -14.65 3.37
N LEU A 22 -5.31 -15.30 3.36
CA LEU A 22 -5.88 -16.00 4.53
C LEU A 22 -4.78 -16.76 5.28
N ALA A 23 -4.53 -16.35 6.53
CA ALA A 23 -3.48 -16.94 7.33
C ALA A 23 -3.92 -18.33 7.83
N PRO A 24 -3.04 -19.34 7.87
CA PRO A 24 -3.37 -20.65 8.41
C PRO A 24 -3.91 -20.55 9.85
N LEU A 25 -4.94 -21.32 10.17
CA LEU A 25 -5.44 -21.42 11.55
C LEU A 25 -4.27 -21.79 12.48
N GLY A 26 -3.97 -20.90 13.44
CA GLY A 26 -2.87 -21.07 14.39
C GLY A 26 -1.70 -20.09 14.21
N THR A 27 -1.63 -19.33 13.12
CA THR A 27 -0.73 -18.17 13.05
C THR A 27 -1.31 -17.04 13.90
N LYS A 28 -0.57 -16.63 14.93
CA LYS A 28 -0.99 -15.56 15.86
C LYS A 28 -0.92 -14.17 15.24
N GLU A 29 -0.25 -14.02 14.10
CA GLU A 29 0.04 -12.74 13.49
C GLU A 29 -0.41 -12.74 12.04
N ALA A 30 -1.07 -11.66 11.62
CA ALA A 30 -1.38 -11.42 10.22
C ALA A 30 -0.12 -10.98 9.49
N ASN A 31 0.14 -11.54 8.30
CA ASN A 31 1.25 -11.12 7.42
C ASN A 31 0.94 -9.75 6.77
N VAL A 32 0.86 -8.70 7.59
CA VAL A 32 0.55 -7.35 7.14
C VAL A 32 1.85 -6.64 6.80
N PHE A 33 2.04 -6.36 5.52
CA PHE A 33 3.09 -5.45 5.08
C PHE A 33 2.53 -4.03 4.98
N THR A 34 3.33 -3.06 5.39
CA THR A 34 2.95 -1.64 5.32
C THR A 34 3.94 -0.87 4.47
N ILE A 35 3.44 -0.18 3.44
CA ILE A 35 4.23 0.68 2.55
C ILE A 35 3.97 2.14 2.89
N GLU A 36 5.03 2.89 3.13
CA GLU A 36 5.00 4.36 3.18
C GLU A 36 5.62 4.91 1.89
N ALA A 37 4.86 5.67 1.12
CA ALA A 37 5.26 6.10 -0.21
C ALA A 37 4.64 7.43 -0.62
N GLU A 38 5.14 7.98 -1.73
CA GLU A 38 4.51 9.08 -2.46
C GLU A 38 3.89 8.53 -3.76
N VAL A 39 2.66 8.97 -4.08
CA VAL A 39 1.98 8.57 -5.31
C VAL A 39 2.48 9.43 -6.47
N VAL A 40 3.13 8.80 -7.44
CA VAL A 40 3.69 9.46 -8.63
C VAL A 40 2.67 9.54 -9.76
N ALA A 41 1.82 8.53 -9.88
CA ALA A 41 0.74 8.49 -10.86
C ALA A 41 -0.38 7.57 -10.39
N GLN A 42 -1.61 7.86 -10.85
CA GLN A 42 -2.76 6.99 -10.67
C GLN A 42 -3.09 6.32 -12.00
N ALA A 43 -3.12 5.00 -12.01
CA ALA A 43 -3.61 4.21 -13.14
C ALA A 43 -4.93 3.56 -12.73
N GLY A 44 -5.84 3.27 -13.66
CA GLY A 44 -7.19 2.82 -13.32
C GLY A 44 -7.27 1.66 -12.30
N ALA A 45 -6.29 0.75 -12.31
CA ALA A 45 -6.26 -0.42 -11.42
C ALA A 45 -5.33 -0.28 -10.18
N GLY A 46 -4.64 0.85 -10.00
CA GLY A 46 -3.67 1.00 -8.90
C GLY A 46 -2.88 2.30 -8.90
N LEU A 47 -1.81 2.32 -8.09
CA LEU A 47 -0.97 3.50 -7.88
C LEU A 47 0.47 3.21 -8.28
N GLN A 48 1.11 4.13 -8.99
CA GLN A 48 2.56 4.14 -9.13
C GLN A 48 3.14 4.89 -7.94
N LEU A 49 4.03 4.25 -7.20
CA LEU A 49 4.53 4.72 -5.92
C LEU A 49 6.05 4.91 -5.96
N ASN A 50 6.52 5.95 -5.27
CA ASN A 50 7.90 6.08 -4.84
C ASN A 50 7.98 5.75 -3.34
N ILE A 51 8.52 4.60 -3.00
CA ILE A 51 8.58 4.06 -1.65
C ILE A 51 9.64 4.78 -0.82
N HIS A 52 9.25 5.20 0.37
CA HIS A 52 10.12 5.71 1.42
C HIS A 52 10.52 4.59 2.39
N ALA A 53 9.56 3.76 2.79
CA ALA A 53 9.78 2.64 3.70
C ALA A 53 8.79 1.50 3.46
N LEU A 54 9.23 0.28 3.74
CA LEU A 54 8.41 -0.93 3.82
C LEU A 54 8.63 -1.54 5.20
N TYR A 55 7.56 -1.97 5.85
CA TYR A 55 7.59 -2.64 7.14
C TYR A 55 6.92 -4.00 7.06
N ASP A 56 7.45 -4.98 7.79
CA ASP A 56 6.78 -6.25 8.07
C ASP A 56 5.70 -6.11 9.17
N GLN A 57 5.08 -7.22 9.56
CA GLN A 57 4.03 -7.20 10.59
C GLN A 57 4.53 -6.83 12.00
N HIS A 58 5.83 -6.94 12.27
CA HIS A 58 6.45 -6.57 13.54
C HIS A 58 6.96 -5.13 13.54
N HIS A 59 6.67 -4.38 12.47
CA HIS A 59 7.18 -3.04 12.24
C HIS A 59 8.71 -2.96 12.07
N ASN A 60 9.35 -4.06 11.64
CA ASN A 60 10.74 -4.02 11.21
C ASN A 60 10.81 -3.47 9.80
N GLN A 61 11.75 -2.55 9.55
CA GLN A 61 11.96 -2.01 8.22
C GLN A 61 12.59 -3.08 7.30
N VAL A 62 11.93 -3.35 6.18
CA VAL A 62 12.39 -4.28 5.14
C VAL A 62 13.08 -3.50 4.04
N SER A 63 14.27 -3.96 3.64
CA SER A 63 15.01 -3.35 2.54
C SER A 63 14.40 -3.75 1.19
N LEU A 64 14.36 -2.80 0.26
CA LEU A 64 13.86 -2.99 -1.10
C LEU A 64 14.93 -2.60 -2.11
N ASP A 65 15.11 -3.44 -3.13
CA ASP A 65 16.06 -3.17 -4.23
C ASP A 65 15.57 -2.04 -5.16
N THR A 66 14.26 -1.80 -5.19
CA THR A 66 13.63 -0.72 -5.97
C THR A 66 12.82 0.20 -5.07
N LYS A 67 12.91 1.50 -5.35
CA LYS A 67 12.06 2.52 -4.73
C LYS A 67 10.80 2.80 -5.54
N LYS A 68 10.69 2.34 -6.78
CA LYS A 68 9.51 2.56 -7.61
C LYS A 68 8.75 1.27 -7.84
N ILE A 69 7.48 1.25 -7.46
CA ILE A 69 6.62 0.09 -7.66
C ILE A 69 5.27 0.51 -8.25
N PHE A 70 4.60 -0.44 -8.90
CA PHE A 70 3.17 -0.35 -9.15
C PHE A 70 2.43 -1.16 -8.09
N LEU A 71 1.55 -0.51 -7.33
CA LEU A 71 0.73 -1.12 -6.31
C LEU A 71 -0.72 -1.29 -6.82
N PRO A 72 -1.14 -2.51 -7.21
CA PRO A 72 -2.51 -2.74 -7.64
C PRO A 72 -3.49 -2.70 -6.46
N PHE A 73 -4.66 -2.07 -6.62
CA PHE A 73 -5.67 -1.98 -5.55
C PHE A 73 -6.15 -3.35 -5.05
N SER A 74 -6.12 -4.38 -5.89
CA SER A 74 -6.44 -5.77 -5.51
C SER A 74 -5.51 -6.37 -4.44
N LYS A 75 -4.36 -5.72 -4.17
CA LYS A 75 -3.38 -6.13 -3.15
C LYS A 75 -3.37 -5.19 -1.95
N VAL A 76 -4.37 -4.33 -1.82
CA VAL A 76 -4.45 -3.31 -0.78
C VAL A 76 -5.72 -3.55 0.03
N ASP A 77 -5.57 -3.72 1.34
CA ASP A 77 -6.70 -3.74 2.26
C ASP A 77 -7.17 -2.31 2.55
N TYR A 78 -6.23 -1.40 2.77
CA TYR A 78 -6.52 -0.02 3.17
C TYR A 78 -5.39 0.96 2.79
N ILE A 79 -5.76 2.21 2.50
CA ILE A 79 -4.82 3.34 2.30
C ILE A 79 -5.23 4.48 3.22
N SER A 80 -4.29 5.00 4.01
CA SER A 80 -4.46 6.24 4.77
C SER A 80 -3.61 7.37 4.20
N LEU A 81 -4.12 8.59 4.34
CA LEU A 81 -3.34 9.82 4.25
C LEU A 81 -2.66 10.06 5.62
N PRO A 82 -1.51 10.77 5.66
CA PRO A 82 -0.84 11.14 6.90
C PRO A 82 -1.70 11.96 7.86
#